data_AF-A0A7L8D4H8-F1
#
_entry.id   AF-A0A7L8D4H8-F1
#
_cell.length_a   1.000
_cell.length_b   1.000
_cell.length_c   1.000
_cell.angle_alpha   90.00
_cell.angle_beta   90.00
_cell.angle_gamma   90.00
#
_symmetry.space_group_name_H-M   'P 1'
#
loop_
_entity.id
_entity.type
_entity.pdbx_description
1 polymer ?
#
loop_
_entity_poly.entity_id
_entity_poly.type
_entity_poly.pdbx_seq_one_letter_code
_entity_poly.pdbx_strand_id
1 'polypeptide(L)'
;MTTVTLTINEHRIPLRDDIDVAALTEEIVEAVRGGGNFIHVDDTRGQSFEVLVTPHSRAMITQSEPILDMAPPENGWAQSLELDF
;
A
#
# COMPACT_ATOMS: atom_id res chain seq x y z
N MET A 1 -5.81 15.57 -0.29
CA MET A 1 -6.16 14.31 0.38
C MET A 1 -5.39 13.19 -0.30
N THR A 2 -4.25 12.81 0.26
CA THR A 2 -3.39 11.75 -0.29
C THR A 2 -4.07 10.40 -0.18
N THR A 3 -4.34 9.74 -1.30
CA THR A 3 -4.84 8.36 -1.32
C THR A 3 -3.67 7.41 -1.20
N VAL A 4 -3.70 6.54 -0.19
CA VAL A 4 -2.73 5.45 -0.04
C VAL A 4 -3.35 4.17 -0.58
N THR A 5 -2.65 3.46 -1.45
CA THR A 5 -3.13 2.18 -2.00
C THR A 5 -2.08 1.10 -1.73
N LEU A 6 -2.51 0.01 -1.10
CA LEU A 6 -1.75 -1.22 -1.03
C LEU A 6 -2.09 -2.09 -2.23
N THR A 7 -1.07 -2.53 -2.96
CA THR A 7 -1.20 -3.52 -4.03
C THR A 7 -0.48 -4.80 -3.60
N ILE A 8 -1.19 -5.92 -3.49
CA ILE A 8 -0.61 -7.23 -3.19
C ILE A 8 -1.06 -8.24 -4.25
N ASN A 9 -0.13 -8.88 -4.96
CA ASN A 9 -0.43 -9.93 -5.95
C ASN A 9 -1.57 -9.53 -6.92
N GLU A 10 -1.52 -8.31 -7.45
CA GLU A 10 -2.53 -7.71 -8.35
C GLU A 10 -3.83 -7.21 -7.70
N HIS A 11 -4.05 -7.47 -6.40
CA HIS A 11 -5.17 -6.90 -5.65
C HIS A 11 -4.83 -5.51 -5.13
N ARG A 12 -5.68 -4.53 -5.44
CA ARG A 12 -5.53 -3.13 -5.01
C ARG A 12 -6.53 -2.81 -3.91
N ILE A 13 -6.02 -2.39 -2.76
CA ILE A 13 -6.79 -2.04 -1.58
C ILE A 13 -6.53 -0.56 -1.27
N PRO A 14 -7.50 0.34 -1.51
CA PRO A 14 -7.38 1.74 -1.13
C PRO A 14 -7.50 1.84 0.40
N LEU A 15 -6.42 2.21 1.07
CA LEU A 15 -6.32 2.27 2.52
C LEU A 15 -6.94 3.56 3.07
N ARG A 16 -7.35 3.53 4.34
CA ARG A 16 -7.83 4.72 5.06
C ARG A 16 -6.76 5.81 5.13
N ASP A 17 -7.19 7.07 5.14
CA ASP A 17 -6.30 8.24 5.19
C ASP A 17 -5.46 8.32 6.48
N ASP A 18 -5.90 7.68 7.57
CA ASP A 18 -5.22 7.65 8.87
C ASP A 18 -4.28 6.44 9.06
N ILE A 19 -4.03 5.67 7.99
CA ILE A 19 -3.15 4.50 8.09
C ILE A 19 -1.70 4.89 8.36
N ASP A 20 -1.07 4.20 9.32
CA ASP A 20 0.37 4.28 9.54
C ASP A 20 1.10 3.41 8.50
N VAL A 21 1.60 4.05 7.44
CA VAL A 21 2.31 3.39 6.35
C VAL A 21 3.61 2.74 6.82
N ALA A 22 4.29 3.30 7.83
CA ALA A 22 5.54 2.75 8.33
C ALA A 22 5.28 1.45 9.09
N ALA A 23 4.29 1.44 9.99
CA ALA A 23 3.89 0.24 10.72
C ALA A 23 3.40 -0.86 9.77
N LEU A 24 2.56 -0.51 8.77
CA LEU A 24 2.09 -1.47 7.77
C LEU A 24 3.25 -2.06 6.94
N THR A 25 4.24 -1.24 6.59
CA THR A 25 5.43 -1.72 5.87
C THR A 25 6.21 -2.71 6.71
N GLU A 26 6.43 -2.41 8.00
CA GLU A 26 7.12 -3.29 8.94
C GLU A 26 6.40 -4.63 9.07
N GLU A 27 5.07 -4.64 9.25
CA GLU A 27 4.28 -5.88 9.31
C GLU A 27 4.43 -6.73 8.03
N ILE A 28 4.42 -6.10 6.85
CA ILE A 28 4.65 -6.80 5.57
C ILE A 28 6.06 -7.41 5.53
N VAL A 29 7.09 -6.65 5.93
CA VAL A 29 8.48 -7.13 5.95
C VAL A 29 8.63 -8.32 6.92
N GLU A 30 8.04 -8.22 8.11
CA GLU A 30 8.08 -9.29 9.10
C GLU A 30 7.34 -10.54 8.61
N ALA A 31 6.19 -10.38 7.97
CA ALA A 31 5.45 -11.49 7.36
C ALA A 31 6.29 -12.21 6.30
N VAL A 32 6.95 -11.47 5.41
CA VAL A 32 7.85 -12.01 4.38
C VAL A 32 9.02 -12.75 5.03
N ARG A 33 9.71 -12.14 6.01
CA ARG A 33 10.86 -12.75 6.69
C ARG A 33 10.49 -13.97 7.52
N GLY A 34 9.28 -13.99 8.09
CA GLY A 34 8.76 -15.07 8.92
C GLY A 34 8.29 -16.30 8.14
N GLY A 35 8.32 -16.28 6.80
CA GLY A 35 7.81 -17.37 5.96
C GLY A 35 6.31 -17.24 5.61
N GLY A 36 5.68 -16.17 6.06
CA GLY A 36 4.30 -15.78 5.74
C GLY A 36 3.48 -15.47 6.99
N ASN A 37 2.62 -14.47 6.90
CA ASN A 37 1.68 -14.09 7.96
C ASN A 37 0.44 -13.39 7.37
N PHE A 38 -0.65 -13.37 8.13
CA PHE A 38 -1.80 -12.52 7.81
C PHE A 38 -1.59 -11.12 8.38
N ILE A 39 -1.81 -10.10 7.56
CA ILE A 39 -1.85 -8.70 7.98
C ILE A 39 -3.29 -8.19 7.92
N HIS A 40 -3.64 -7.28 8.81
CA HIS A 40 -4.95 -6.64 8.83
C HIS A 40 -4.88 -5.30 8.11
N VAL A 41 -5.80 -5.06 7.18
CA VAL A 41 -5.90 -3.79 6.46
C VAL A 41 -7.35 -3.33 6.36
N ASP A 42 -7.56 -2.05 6.66
CA ASP A 42 -8.86 -1.38 6.52
C ASP A 42 -8.88 -0.49 5.28
N ASP A 43 -9.94 -0.61 4.48
CA ASP A 43 -10.14 0.25 3.32
C ASP A 43 -10.81 1.59 3.67
N THR A 44 -10.82 2.49 2.69
CA THR A 44 -11.51 3.81 2.79
C THR A 44 -13.01 3.73 3.09
N ARG A 45 -13.66 2.58 2.93
CA ARG A 45 -15.08 2.35 3.22
C ARG A 45 -15.33 1.74 4.60
N GLY A 46 -14.27 1.51 5.37
CA GLY A 46 -14.32 0.86 6.68
C GLY A 46 -14.50 -0.66 6.59
N GLN A 47 -14.21 -1.26 5.44
CA GLN A 47 -14.13 -2.71 5.29
C GLN A 47 -12.75 -3.19 5.73
N SER A 48 -12.73 -4.24 6.54
CA SER A 48 -11.50 -4.89 7.00
C SER A 48 -11.20 -6.13 6.17
N PHE A 49 -9.93 -6.33 5.85
CA PHE A 49 -9.43 -7.50 5.14
C PHE A 49 -8.26 -8.12 5.91
N GLU A 50 -8.26 -9.44 6.00
CA GLU A 50 -7.07 -10.21 6.36
C GLU A 50 -6.36 -10.64 5.08
N VAL A 51 -5.12 -10.17 4.90
CA VAL A 51 -4.34 -10.45 3.70
C VAL A 51 -3.18 -11.35 4.05
N LEU A 52 -3.13 -12.53 3.43
CA LEU A 52 -1.98 -13.42 3.54
C LEU A 52 -0.80 -12.85 2.75
N VAL A 53 0.25 -12.46 3.46
CA VAL A 53 1.54 -12.06 2.89
C VAL A 53 2.49 -13.24 3.04
N THR A 54 3.19 -13.60 1.97
CA THR A 54 4.16 -14.70 1.94
C THR A 54 5.47 -14.20 1.34
N PRO A 55 6.58 -14.95 1.46
CA PRO A 55 7.84 -14.59 0.80
C PRO A 55 7.76 -14.45 -0.73
N HIS A 56 6.70 -14.98 -1.35
CA HIS A 56 6.46 -14.87 -2.78
C HIS A 56 5.46 -13.77 -3.15
N SER A 57 4.88 -13.10 -2.15
CA SER A 57 3.94 -12.01 -2.38
C SER A 57 4.67 -10.78 -2.88
N ARG A 58 4.11 -10.11 -3.89
CA ARG A 58 4.57 -8.81 -4.37
C ARG A 58 3.70 -7.72 -3.77
N ALA A 59 4.26 -6.94 -2.85
CA ALA A 59 3.58 -5.84 -2.18
C ALA A 59 4.15 -4.49 -2.63
N MET A 60 3.27 -3.55 -2.94
CA MET A 60 3.63 -2.17 -3.29
C MET A 60 2.66 -1.21 -2.59
N ILE A 61 3.19 -0.21 -1.90
CA ILE A 61 2.39 0.88 -1.33
C ILE A 61 2.60 2.11 -2.21
N THR A 62 1.52 2.66 -2.73
CA THR A 62 1.54 3.87 -3.54
C THR A 62 0.80 4.97 -2.82
N GLN A 63 1.45 6.13 -2.66
CA GLN A 63 0.81 7.36 -2.21
C GLN A 63 0.57 8.25 -3.41
N SER A 64 -0.67 8.65 -3.65
CA SER A 64 -1.04 9.56 -4.73
C SER A 64 -1.78 10.76 -4.17
N GLU A 65 -1.35 11.96 -4.55
CA GLU A 65 -2.16 13.14 -4.34
C GLU A 65 -3.39 13.06 -5.25
N PRO A 66 -4.57 13.52 -4.80
CA PRO A 66 -5.72 13.54 -5.66
C PRO A 66 -5.39 14.54 -6.76
N ILE A 67 -5.45 14.09 -8.00
CA ILE A 67 -5.32 14.97 -9.16
C ILE A 67 -6.58 15.84 -9.14
N LEU A 68 -6.56 16.93 -8.37
CA LEU A 68 -7.45 18.05 -8.60
C LEU A 68 -7.21 18.43 -10.05
N ASP A 69 -8.27 18.42 -10.84
CA ASP A 69 -8.31 18.79 -12.25
C ASP A 69 -7.59 20.13 -12.45
N MET A 70 -6.28 20.06 -12.63
CA MET A 70 -5.38 21.19 -12.78
C MET A 70 -4.41 20.73 -13.86
N ALA A 71 -4.34 21.54 -14.91
CA ALA A 71 -3.56 21.31 -16.12
C ALA A 71 -2.20 20.63 -15.85
N PRO A 72 -1.76 19.71 -16.72
CA PRO A 72 -0.64 18.81 -16.44
C PRO A 72 0.60 19.59 -16.00
N PRO A 73 1.14 19.37 -14.79
CA PRO A 73 2.44 19.91 -14.42
C PRO A 73 3.53 19.08 -15.13
N GLU A 74 4.41 19.77 -15.84
CA GLU A 74 5.44 19.22 -16.74
C GLU A 74 6.57 18.41 -16.08
N ASN A 75 6.46 17.99 -14.81
CA ASN A 75 7.50 17.23 -14.12
C ASN A 75 6.89 16.18 -13.17
N GLY A 76 6.41 15.08 -13.74
CA GLY A 76 5.84 13.94 -13.02
C GLY A 76 6.92 13.05 -12.40
N TRP A 77 7.09 13.16 -11.09
CA TRP A 77 7.70 12.11 -10.26
C TRP A 77 6.67 11.69 -9.21
N ALA A 78 5.79 10.75 -9.57
CA ALA A 78 5.07 9.98 -8.56
C ALA A 78 6.12 9.14 -7.82
N GLN A 79 6.31 9.37 -6.52
CA GLN A 79 7.23 8.58 -5.72
C GLN A 79 6.65 7.17 -5.54
N SER A 80 7.08 6.25 -6.40
CA SER A 80 6.86 4.82 -6.23
C SER A 80 8.01 4.27 -5.40
N LEU A 81 7.73 3.77 -4.20
CA LEU A 81 8.69 3.00 -3.42
C LEU A 81 8.49 1.52 -3.76
N GLU A 82 9.34 0.99 -4.64
CA GLU A 82 9.44 -0.45 -4.86
C GLU A 82 10.27 -1.05 -3.71
N LEU A 83 9.69 -2.02 -3.01
CA LEU A 83 10.37 -2.77 -1.97
C LEU A 83 11.06 -3.99 -2.61
N ASP A 84 12.38 -3.94 -2.74
CA ASP A 84 13.22 -5.07 -3.14
C ASP A 84 13.68 -5.80 -1.88
N PHE A 85 13.40 -7.11 -1.82
CA PHE A 85 13.71 -7.98 -0.67
C PHE A 85 14.66 -9.10 -1.08
#